data_AF-A0A354PBW6-F1
#
_entry.id   AF-A0A354PBW6-F1
#
_cell.length_a   1.000
_cell.length_b   1.000
_cell.length_c   1.000
_cell.angle_alpha   90.00
_cell.angle_beta   90.00
_cell.angle_gamma   90.00
#
_symmetry.space_group_name_H-M   'P 1'
#
loop_
_entity.id
_entity.type
_entity.pdbx_description
1 polymer ?
#
loop_
_entity_poly.entity_id
_entity_poly.type
_entity_poly.pdbx_seq_one_letter_code
_entity_poly.pdbx_strand_id
1 'polypeptide(L)'
;MHSPLDFFDRLDAHWKSRNADDIRVILKSAELQGESPRDRIDLCAADIEWRWRTRTGPLGTEPLKAARITAVPRAKDYQSLLGPLWDLPECRKRLLESEWLARSQLGDRPDVDDFARQIPENETWSDELADLLNTVAPLLITFHEGHTTELSCPAPSRFVIGRGNRDEPDAPAWNAKERRAIVANTDYRRLSRTQLSVRRVRLEEIELKNISKSAPTELSFTSIHPGQTLRCNLPLRITFDRFALNIRCDWGV
;
A
#
# COMPACT_ATOMS: atom_id res chain seq x y z
N MET A 1 21.98 -29.36 12.62
CA MET A 1 20.82 -28.50 12.36
C MET A 1 21.30 -27.07 12.51
N HIS A 2 21.58 -26.40 11.39
CA HIS A 2 21.71 -24.95 11.41
C HIS A 2 20.31 -24.35 11.47
N SER A 3 20.16 -23.28 12.24
CA SER A 3 18.87 -22.59 12.36
C SER A 3 18.63 -21.76 11.10
N PRO A 4 17.40 -21.62 10.59
CA PRO A 4 17.06 -20.71 9.49
C PRO A 4 17.57 -19.28 9.72
N LEU A 5 17.73 -18.87 10.99
CA LEU A 5 18.33 -17.60 11.40
C LEU A 5 19.76 -17.39 10.84
N ASP A 6 20.54 -18.46 10.62
CA ASP A 6 21.91 -18.38 10.10
C ASP A 6 21.97 -17.81 8.67
N PHE A 7 21.00 -18.14 7.80
CA PHE A 7 21.00 -17.64 6.42
C PHE A 7 20.56 -16.19 6.32
N PHE A 8 19.60 -15.75 7.14
CA PHE A 8 19.23 -14.34 7.21
C PHE A 8 20.35 -13.51 7.82
N ASP A 9 21.04 -14.00 8.84
CA ASP A 9 22.21 -13.34 9.42
C ASP A 9 23.36 -13.21 8.40
N ARG A 10 23.59 -14.25 7.58
CA ARG A 10 24.55 -14.20 6.47
C ARG A 10 24.15 -13.19 5.40
N LEU A 11 22.86 -13.10 5.06
CA LEU A 11 22.34 -12.11 4.12
C LEU A 11 22.50 -10.69 4.66
N ASP A 12 22.19 -10.48 5.93
CA ASP A 12 22.40 -9.23 6.65
C ASP A 12 23.88 -8.82 6.65
N ALA A 13 24.77 -9.77 6.94
CA ALA A 13 26.22 -9.55 6.92
C ALA A 13 26.72 -9.20 5.51
N HIS A 14 26.18 -9.83 4.47
CA HIS A 14 26.46 -9.47 3.07
C HIS A 14 26.12 -8.01 2.80
N TRP A 15 24.92 -7.56 3.16
CA TRP A 15 24.48 -6.19 2.92
C TRP A 15 25.21 -5.15 3.78
N LYS A 16 25.61 -5.49 5.01
CA LYS A 16 26.36 -4.60 5.90
C LYS A 16 27.83 -4.45 5.50
N SER A 17 28.49 -5.54 5.07
CA SER A 17 29.94 -5.56 4.84
C SER A 17 30.38 -5.54 3.37
N ARG A 18 29.46 -5.77 2.42
CA ARG A 18 29.70 -5.94 0.97
C ARG A 18 30.78 -6.99 0.62
N ASN A 19 31.17 -7.82 1.59
CA ASN A 19 32.27 -8.79 1.49
C ASN A 19 31.85 -10.22 1.85
N ALA A 20 30.58 -10.45 2.20
CA ALA A 20 30.04 -11.78 2.50
C ALA A 20 29.37 -12.41 1.27
N ASP A 21 28.99 -13.69 1.39
CA ASP A 21 28.32 -14.47 0.34
C ASP A 21 27.15 -13.71 -0.30
N ASP A 22 27.12 -13.62 -1.63
CA ASP A 22 25.97 -13.03 -2.32
C ASP A 22 24.74 -13.93 -2.20
N ILE A 23 23.56 -13.38 -2.54
CA ILE A 23 22.29 -14.12 -2.45
C ILE A 23 22.32 -15.46 -3.20
N ARG A 24 23.12 -15.59 -4.27
CA ARG A 24 23.24 -16.86 -5.01
C ARG A 24 23.94 -17.92 -4.19
N VAL A 25 25.05 -17.57 -3.53
CA VAL A 25 25.80 -18.48 -2.66
C VAL A 25 24.97 -18.86 -1.42
N ILE A 26 24.24 -17.90 -0.85
CA ILE A 26 23.36 -18.14 0.30
C ILE A 26 22.23 -19.12 -0.09
N LEU A 27 21.52 -18.85 -1.20
CA LEU A 27 20.42 -19.73 -1.65
C LEU A 27 20.90 -21.14 -2.00
N LYS A 28 22.06 -21.26 -2.65
CA LYS A 28 22.64 -22.58 -2.97
C LYS A 28 23.01 -23.34 -1.68
N SER A 29 23.54 -22.64 -0.68
CA SER A 29 23.83 -23.24 0.63
C SER A 29 22.55 -23.71 1.33
N ALA A 30 21.49 -22.91 1.31
CA ALA A 30 20.19 -23.25 1.88
C ALA A 30 19.58 -24.49 1.18
N GLU A 31 19.65 -24.55 -0.15
CA GLU A 31 19.19 -25.72 -0.91
C GLU A 31 19.97 -26.99 -0.54
N LEU A 32 21.30 -26.93 -0.49
CA LEU A 32 22.15 -28.08 -0.13
C LEU A 32 21.90 -28.57 1.29
N GLN A 33 21.46 -27.69 2.19
CA GLN A 33 21.11 -28.03 3.57
C GLN A 33 19.66 -28.49 3.74
N GLY A 34 18.88 -28.53 2.65
CA GLY A 34 17.50 -29.00 2.67
C GLY A 34 16.51 -28.00 3.25
N GLU A 35 16.84 -26.69 3.24
CA GLU A 35 15.91 -25.65 3.69
C GLU A 35 14.61 -25.65 2.89
N SER A 36 13.53 -25.27 3.55
CA SER A 36 12.21 -25.34 2.94
C SER A 36 12.11 -24.39 1.72
N PRO A 37 11.25 -24.70 0.74
CA PRO A 37 10.94 -23.76 -0.34
C PRO A 37 10.53 -22.38 0.18
N ARG A 38 9.79 -22.33 1.30
CA ARG A 38 9.33 -21.08 1.91
C ARG A 38 10.50 -20.22 2.40
N ASP A 39 11.47 -20.81 3.08
CA ASP A 39 12.62 -20.07 3.63
C ASP A 39 13.50 -19.50 2.49
N ARG A 40 13.66 -20.26 1.41
CA ARG A 40 14.36 -19.77 0.20
C ARG A 40 13.65 -18.60 -0.47
N ILE A 41 12.31 -18.60 -0.49
CA ILE A 41 11.52 -17.47 -0.99
C ILE A 41 11.67 -16.26 -0.06
N ASP A 42 11.67 -16.49 1.25
CA ASP A 42 11.85 -15.43 2.24
C ASP A 42 13.24 -14.79 2.19
N LEU A 43 14.29 -15.57 1.90
CA LEU A 43 15.62 -15.02 1.63
C LEU A 43 15.64 -14.12 0.38
N CYS A 44 14.93 -14.50 -0.68
CA CYS A 44 14.81 -13.65 -1.88
C CYS A 44 14.02 -12.37 -1.59
N ALA A 45 12.92 -12.47 -0.84
CA ALA A 45 12.12 -11.31 -0.40
C ALA A 45 12.95 -10.33 0.44
N ALA A 46 13.73 -10.85 1.40
CA ALA A 46 14.64 -10.04 2.22
C ALA A 46 15.74 -9.39 1.38
N ASP A 47 16.29 -10.09 0.38
CA ASP A 47 17.29 -9.53 -0.53
C ASP A 47 16.72 -8.38 -1.38
N ILE A 48 15.48 -8.49 -1.87
CA ILE A 48 14.77 -7.40 -2.56
C ILE A 48 14.69 -6.16 -1.66
N GLU A 49 14.22 -6.34 -0.42
CA GLU A 49 14.07 -5.25 0.54
C GLU A 49 15.42 -4.57 0.83
N TRP A 50 16.47 -5.35 1.10
CA TRP A 50 17.82 -4.84 1.36
C TRP A 50 18.39 -4.04 0.20
N ARG A 51 18.21 -4.51 -1.03
CA ARG A 51 18.65 -3.80 -2.25
C ARG A 51 17.95 -2.46 -2.43
N TRP A 52 16.66 -2.38 -2.12
CA TRP A 52 15.93 -1.12 -2.13
C TRP A 52 16.44 -0.19 -1.02
N ARG A 53 16.53 -0.68 0.21
CA ARG A 53 17.01 0.10 1.37
C ARG A 53 18.42 0.66 1.19
N THR A 54 19.31 -0.08 0.54
CA THR A 54 20.69 0.39 0.33
C THR A 54 20.83 1.37 -0.83
N ARG A 55 19.88 1.38 -1.77
CA ARG A 55 19.83 2.31 -2.90
C ARG A 55 19.24 3.66 -2.51
N THR A 56 18.15 3.63 -1.74
CA THR A 56 17.41 4.80 -1.29
C THR A 56 17.65 4.92 0.20
N GLY A 57 18.42 5.94 0.61
CA GLY A 57 18.60 6.21 2.04
C GLY A 57 17.25 6.33 2.77
N PRO A 58 17.24 6.36 4.12
CA PRO A 58 16.00 6.53 4.87
C PRO A 58 15.18 7.73 4.35
N LEU A 59 13.84 7.62 4.39
CA LEU A 59 12.88 8.62 3.88
C LEU A 59 13.35 10.05 4.18
N GLY A 60 13.60 10.84 3.12
CA GLY A 60 14.03 12.24 3.23
C GLY A 60 15.54 12.50 3.20
N THR A 61 16.38 11.47 3.06
CA THR A 61 17.83 11.64 2.81
C THR A 61 18.16 11.50 1.32
N GLU A 62 19.12 12.29 0.82
CA GLU A 62 19.58 12.14 -0.56
C GLU A 62 20.01 10.69 -0.83
N PRO A 63 19.70 10.14 -2.02
CA PRO A 63 20.13 8.80 -2.38
C PRO A 63 21.64 8.70 -2.19
N LEU A 64 22.08 7.71 -1.42
CA LEU A 64 23.51 7.48 -1.19
C LEU A 64 24.17 7.41 -2.58
N LYS A 65 25.08 8.35 -2.87
CA LYS A 65 25.94 8.36 -4.08
C LYS A 65 26.95 7.19 -4.05
N ALA A 66 26.60 6.07 -3.45
CA ALA A 66 27.45 4.93 -3.18
C ALA A 66 27.26 3.84 -4.24
N ALA A 67 28.00 4.02 -5.34
CA ALA A 67 28.66 2.98 -6.12
C ALA A 67 27.78 1.93 -6.82
N ARG A 68 27.78 1.97 -8.18
CA ARG A 68 27.59 0.83 -9.10
C ARG A 68 26.60 -0.26 -8.65
N ILE A 69 25.42 0.11 -8.15
CA ILE A 69 24.38 -0.88 -7.91
C ILE A 69 23.78 -1.22 -9.27
N THR A 70 24.07 -2.46 -9.70
CA THR A 70 23.39 -3.22 -10.77
C THR A 70 21.89 -2.97 -10.77
N ALA A 71 21.24 -3.20 -11.93
CA ALA A 71 19.81 -3.00 -12.14
C ALA A 71 18.95 -3.32 -10.89
N VAL A 72 17.95 -2.46 -10.64
CA VAL A 72 16.99 -2.61 -9.54
C VAL A 72 16.43 -4.04 -9.57
N PRO A 73 16.58 -4.83 -8.49
CA PRO A 73 16.08 -6.19 -8.49
C PRO A 73 14.56 -6.16 -8.66
N ARG A 74 14.10 -6.94 -9.62
CA ARG A 74 12.70 -7.27 -9.80
C ARG A 74 12.48 -8.67 -9.25
N ALA A 75 11.26 -9.00 -8.84
CA ALA A 75 10.91 -10.35 -8.45
C ALA A 75 11.33 -11.38 -9.53
N LYS A 76 11.20 -11.00 -10.81
CA LYS A 76 11.59 -11.82 -11.96
C LYS A 76 13.09 -12.16 -12.03
N ASP A 77 13.96 -11.36 -11.43
CA ASP A 77 15.41 -11.64 -11.45
C ASP A 77 15.77 -12.90 -10.64
N TYR A 78 14.92 -13.29 -9.70
CA TYR A 78 15.07 -14.49 -8.88
C TYR A 78 14.56 -15.76 -9.57
N GLN A 79 13.92 -15.66 -10.73
CA GLN A 79 13.43 -16.83 -11.47
C GLN A 79 14.54 -17.86 -11.73
N SER A 80 15.71 -17.39 -12.15
CA SER A 80 16.88 -18.26 -12.41
C SER A 80 17.45 -18.91 -11.14
N LEU A 81 17.26 -18.29 -9.97
CA LEU A 81 17.79 -18.76 -8.69
C LEU A 81 16.83 -19.73 -8.01
N LEU A 82 15.52 -19.54 -8.20
CA LEU A 82 14.47 -20.36 -7.61
C LEU A 82 14.09 -21.57 -8.48
N GLY A 83 14.40 -21.52 -9.78
CA GLY A 83 14.15 -22.63 -10.70
C GLY A 83 12.68 -23.08 -10.66
N PRO A 84 12.38 -24.38 -10.47
CA PRO A 84 11.01 -24.89 -10.41
C PRO A 84 10.12 -24.26 -9.34
N LEU A 85 10.71 -23.69 -8.27
CA LEU A 85 9.91 -23.01 -7.23
C LEU A 85 9.23 -21.74 -7.78
N TRP A 86 9.83 -21.09 -8.78
CA TRP A 86 9.25 -19.90 -9.41
C TRP A 86 7.93 -20.22 -10.15
N ASP A 87 7.76 -21.46 -10.59
CA ASP A 87 6.55 -21.88 -11.31
C ASP A 87 5.35 -22.05 -10.37
N LEU A 88 5.57 -22.03 -9.05
CA LEU A 88 4.50 -22.01 -8.04
C LEU A 88 3.84 -20.62 -7.94
N PRO A 89 2.51 -20.51 -8.09
CA PRO A 89 1.81 -19.22 -7.99
C PRO A 89 2.04 -18.49 -6.66
N GLU A 90 2.07 -19.20 -5.52
CA GLU A 90 2.30 -18.56 -4.22
C GLU A 90 3.70 -17.96 -4.11
N CYS A 91 4.71 -18.59 -4.74
CA CYS A 91 6.07 -18.07 -4.79
C CYS A 91 6.14 -16.75 -5.54
N ARG A 92 5.56 -16.70 -6.76
CA ARG A 92 5.52 -15.47 -7.57
C ARG A 92 4.78 -14.36 -6.84
N LYS A 93 3.62 -14.69 -6.26
CA LYS A 93 2.81 -13.75 -5.49
C LYS A 93 3.65 -13.12 -4.37
N ARG A 94 4.25 -13.94 -3.50
CA ARG A 94 5.04 -13.46 -2.36
C ARG A 94 6.19 -12.55 -2.76
N LEU A 95 6.96 -12.90 -3.80
CA LEU A 95 8.06 -12.04 -4.26
C LEU A 95 7.58 -10.73 -4.88
N LEU A 96 6.43 -10.75 -5.55
CA LEU A 96 5.83 -9.54 -6.09
C LEU A 96 5.23 -8.65 -4.99
N GLU A 97 4.71 -9.21 -3.89
CA GLU A 97 4.33 -8.45 -2.68
C GLU A 97 5.55 -7.80 -2.04
N SER A 98 6.65 -8.55 -1.90
CA SER A 98 7.90 -8.02 -1.35
C SER A 98 8.47 -6.90 -2.23
N GLU A 99 8.47 -7.07 -3.55
CA GLU A 99 8.85 -5.99 -4.48
C GLU A 99 7.91 -4.78 -4.35
N TRP A 100 6.60 -5.01 -4.30
CA TRP A 100 5.59 -3.95 -4.16
C TRP A 100 5.82 -3.12 -2.89
N LEU A 101 5.99 -3.79 -1.74
CA LEU A 101 6.21 -3.14 -0.46
C LEU A 101 7.52 -2.35 -0.45
N ALA A 102 8.61 -2.96 -0.92
CA ALA A 102 9.92 -2.31 -0.98
C ALA A 102 9.89 -1.07 -1.89
N ARG A 103 9.27 -1.17 -3.06
CA ARG A 103 9.12 -0.04 -4.01
C ARG A 103 8.22 1.07 -3.50
N SER A 104 7.15 0.69 -2.80
CA SER A 104 6.21 1.64 -2.22
C SER A 104 6.84 2.42 -1.06
N GLN A 105 7.59 1.74 -0.20
CA GLN A 105 8.24 2.35 0.97
C GLN A 105 9.48 3.17 0.60
N LEU A 106 10.35 2.58 -0.21
CA LEU A 106 11.74 3.02 -0.37
C LEU A 106 11.98 3.56 -1.78
N GLY A 107 11.19 3.13 -2.75
CA GLY A 107 11.48 3.31 -4.18
C GLY A 107 10.63 4.34 -4.91
N ASP A 108 10.25 3.95 -6.11
CA ASP A 108 9.56 4.75 -7.12
C ASP A 108 8.04 4.83 -6.95
N ARG A 109 7.49 4.19 -5.90
CA ARG A 109 6.06 4.26 -5.51
C ARG A 109 5.11 4.00 -6.69
N PRO A 110 5.17 2.80 -7.30
CA PRO A 110 4.37 2.49 -8.47
C PRO A 110 2.87 2.60 -8.20
N ASP A 111 2.11 2.86 -9.27
CA ASP A 111 0.64 2.74 -9.25
C ASP A 111 0.21 1.29 -9.08
N VAL A 112 -0.83 1.07 -8.28
CA VAL A 112 -1.32 -0.27 -7.95
C VAL A 112 -1.80 -1.05 -9.17
N ASP A 113 -2.51 -0.40 -10.10
CA ASP A 113 -3.04 -1.07 -11.29
C ASP A 113 -1.94 -1.34 -12.30
N ASP A 114 -0.99 -0.43 -12.45
CA ASP A 114 0.17 -0.65 -13.31
C ASP A 114 1.07 -1.78 -12.79
N PHE A 115 1.26 -1.87 -11.47
CA PHE A 115 2.03 -2.95 -10.87
C PHE A 115 1.30 -4.29 -10.96
N ALA A 116 -0.03 -4.29 -10.75
CA ALA A 116 -0.85 -5.49 -10.76
C ALA A 116 -0.84 -6.21 -12.13
N ARG A 117 -0.69 -5.48 -13.23
CA ARG A 117 -0.57 -6.06 -14.59
C ARG A 117 0.61 -7.03 -14.76
N GLN A 118 1.55 -7.08 -13.81
CA GLN A 118 2.63 -8.06 -13.80
C GLN A 118 2.14 -9.49 -13.52
N ILE A 119 0.94 -9.66 -12.95
CA ILE A 119 0.25 -10.96 -12.78
C ILE A 119 -1.13 -10.86 -13.45
N PRO A 120 -1.23 -11.09 -14.77
CA PRO A 120 -2.48 -10.90 -15.50
C PRO A 120 -3.60 -11.87 -15.10
N GLU A 121 -3.28 -12.95 -14.40
CA GLU A 121 -4.20 -14.02 -14.00
C GLU A 121 -4.98 -13.71 -12.72
N ASN A 122 -4.64 -12.64 -11.99
CA ASN A 122 -5.28 -12.31 -10.71
C ASN A 122 -6.09 -11.00 -10.79
N GLU A 123 -7.40 -11.12 -10.95
CA GLU A 123 -8.33 -10.00 -11.06
C GLU A 123 -8.46 -9.16 -9.77
N THR A 124 -8.21 -9.76 -8.60
CA THR A 124 -8.29 -9.07 -7.29
C THR A 124 -6.98 -8.42 -6.89
N TRP A 125 -5.94 -8.54 -7.71
CA TRP A 125 -4.58 -8.20 -7.31
C TRP A 125 -4.39 -6.72 -6.99
N SER A 126 -5.01 -5.82 -7.75
CA SER A 126 -4.98 -4.39 -7.44
C SER A 126 -5.52 -4.08 -6.04
N ASP A 127 -6.61 -4.73 -5.63
CA ASP A 127 -7.23 -4.47 -4.33
C ASP A 127 -6.37 -5.06 -3.19
N GLU A 128 -5.79 -6.25 -3.39
CA GLU A 128 -4.86 -6.87 -2.44
C GLU A 128 -3.60 -6.02 -2.22
N LEU A 129 -3.00 -5.52 -3.30
CA LEU A 129 -1.84 -4.62 -3.24
C LEU A 129 -2.17 -3.28 -2.55
N ALA A 130 -3.37 -2.74 -2.80
CA ALA A 130 -3.83 -1.53 -2.13
C ALA A 130 -4.03 -1.75 -0.62
N ASP A 131 -4.52 -2.92 -0.21
CA ASP A 131 -4.63 -3.31 1.20
C ASP A 131 -3.24 -3.49 1.85
N LEU A 132 -2.26 -4.06 1.13
CA LEU A 132 -0.88 -4.16 1.62
C LEU A 132 -0.25 -2.80 1.93
N LEU A 133 -0.62 -1.72 1.24
CA LEU A 133 -0.13 -0.38 1.59
C LEU A 133 -0.55 0.05 3.01
N ASN A 134 -1.65 -0.48 3.56
CA ASN A 134 -2.08 -0.17 4.91
C ASN A 134 -1.22 -0.84 5.98
N THR A 135 -0.46 -1.90 5.65
CA THR A 135 0.52 -2.49 6.59
C THR A 135 1.77 -1.63 6.71
N VAL A 136 1.99 -0.74 5.74
CA VAL A 136 3.14 0.15 5.65
C VAL A 136 2.85 1.50 6.29
N ALA A 137 1.80 2.16 5.79
CA ALA A 137 1.39 3.48 6.23
C ALA A 137 -0.14 3.46 6.29
N PRO A 138 -0.75 3.11 7.44
CA PRO A 138 -2.20 2.99 7.57
C PRO A 138 -2.91 4.26 7.10
N LEU A 139 -4.01 4.10 6.37
CA LEU A 139 -4.91 5.22 6.10
C LEU A 139 -5.69 5.56 7.37
N LEU A 140 -5.72 6.84 7.72
CA LEU A 140 -6.55 7.40 8.77
C LEU A 140 -7.56 8.36 8.17
N ILE A 141 -8.79 8.28 8.68
CA ILE A 141 -9.81 9.30 8.48
C ILE A 141 -10.06 10.04 9.78
N THR A 142 -10.10 11.36 9.71
CA THR A 142 -10.50 12.21 10.85
C THR A 142 -11.62 13.15 10.46
N PHE A 143 -12.66 13.18 11.28
CA PHE A 143 -13.81 14.05 11.12
C PHE A 143 -13.64 15.26 12.04
N HIS A 144 -13.85 16.44 11.49
CA HIS A 144 -13.77 17.70 12.21
C HIS A 144 -15.07 18.49 12.08
N GLU A 145 -15.55 19.04 13.19
CA GLU A 145 -16.56 20.10 13.22
C GLU A 145 -15.86 21.37 13.74
N GLY A 146 -15.68 22.36 12.85
CA GLY A 146 -14.84 23.51 13.15
C GLY A 146 -13.39 23.14 13.48
N HIS A 147 -13.00 23.35 14.74
CA HIS A 147 -11.65 23.05 15.26
C HIS A 147 -11.58 21.77 16.10
N THR A 148 -12.72 21.13 16.38
CA THR A 148 -12.78 19.92 17.20
C THR A 148 -12.65 18.68 16.33
N THR A 149 -11.91 17.68 16.81
CA THR A 149 -11.87 16.35 16.18
C THR A 149 -12.96 15.50 16.81
N GLU A 150 -13.97 15.14 16.04
CA GLU A 150 -15.12 14.37 16.52
C GLU A 150 -14.85 12.86 16.47
N LEU A 151 -14.14 12.41 15.44
CA LEU A 151 -13.83 10.99 15.22
C LEU A 151 -12.49 10.84 14.51
N SER A 152 -11.70 9.85 14.91
CA SER A 152 -10.47 9.44 14.23
C SER A 152 -10.41 7.92 14.21
N CYS A 153 -10.29 7.32 13.02
CA CYS A 153 -10.17 5.87 12.90
C CYS A 153 -9.35 5.44 11.66
N PRO A 154 -8.77 4.23 11.69
CA PRO A 154 -8.20 3.60 10.51
C PRO A 154 -9.27 3.35 9.43
N ALA A 155 -8.87 3.54 8.18
CA ALA A 155 -9.69 3.26 7.02
C ALA A 155 -9.07 2.15 6.16
N PRO A 156 -9.88 1.29 5.53
CA PRO A 156 -9.41 0.33 4.53
C PRO A 156 -8.92 1.07 3.28
N SER A 157 -8.23 0.34 2.39
CA SER A 157 -7.76 0.91 1.10
C SER A 157 -8.90 1.37 0.20
N ARG A 158 -10.11 0.84 0.41
CA ARG A 158 -11.32 1.16 -0.35
C ARG A 158 -12.52 1.37 0.57
N PHE A 159 -13.18 2.51 0.43
CA PHE A 159 -14.38 2.84 1.18
C PHE A 159 -15.27 3.85 0.43
N VAL A 160 -16.46 4.11 0.97
CA VAL A 160 -17.42 5.08 0.40
C VAL A 160 -17.72 6.18 1.42
N ILE A 161 -17.84 7.41 0.93
CA ILE A 161 -18.25 8.58 1.71
C ILE A 161 -19.67 8.97 1.29
N GLY A 162 -20.50 9.32 2.26
CA GLY A 162 -21.79 9.95 1.97
C GLY A 162 -22.64 10.16 3.21
N ARG A 163 -23.92 10.41 2.97
CA ARG A 163 -24.93 10.55 4.02
C ARG A 163 -25.39 9.20 4.59
N GLY A 164 -25.76 9.19 5.87
CA GLY A 164 -26.30 8.03 6.56
C GLY A 164 -27.66 7.56 6.01
N ASN A 165 -27.90 6.26 6.17
CA ASN A 165 -29.20 5.62 6.05
C ASN A 165 -29.99 5.68 7.36
N ARG A 166 -31.23 5.17 7.37
CA ARG A 166 -32.09 5.17 8.56
C ARG A 166 -31.55 4.27 9.68
N ASP A 167 -30.92 3.16 9.31
CA ASP A 167 -30.42 2.13 10.24
C ASP A 167 -28.90 2.27 10.51
N GLU A 168 -28.32 3.38 10.08
CA GLU A 168 -26.91 3.71 10.30
C GLU A 168 -26.75 4.70 11.45
N PRO A 169 -25.58 4.69 12.13
CA PRO A 169 -25.30 5.68 13.18
C PRO A 169 -25.32 7.11 12.63
N ASP A 170 -25.64 8.05 13.52
CA ASP A 170 -25.61 9.48 13.20
C ASP A 170 -24.19 9.95 12.86
N ALA A 171 -24.10 10.91 11.95
CA ALA A 171 -22.86 11.55 11.56
C ALA A 171 -22.30 12.44 12.69
N PRO A 172 -20.96 12.56 12.82
CA PRO A 172 -19.95 11.83 12.04
C PRO A 172 -19.76 10.40 12.54
N ALA A 173 -19.73 9.43 11.62
CA ALA A 173 -19.56 8.03 11.99
C ALA A 173 -18.78 7.21 10.94
N TRP A 174 -18.20 6.10 11.41
CA TRP A 174 -17.62 5.06 10.58
C TRP A 174 -18.44 3.78 10.68
N ASN A 175 -19.02 3.33 9.57
CA ASN A 175 -19.67 2.03 9.45
C ASN A 175 -18.66 1.02 8.89
N ALA A 176 -18.01 0.27 9.79
CA ALA A 176 -17.00 -0.71 9.43
C ALA A 176 -17.53 -1.86 8.56
N LYS A 177 -18.77 -2.30 8.79
CA LYS A 177 -19.39 -3.42 8.05
C LYS A 177 -19.53 -3.08 6.57
N GLU A 178 -19.99 -1.87 6.26
CA GLU A 178 -20.21 -1.42 4.89
C GLU A 178 -18.98 -0.68 4.32
N ARG A 179 -17.92 -0.49 5.11
CA ARG A 179 -16.74 0.34 4.78
C ARG A 179 -17.17 1.74 4.34
N ARG A 180 -17.95 2.42 5.19
CA ARG A 180 -18.55 3.73 4.88
C ARG A 180 -18.24 4.80 5.92
N ALA A 181 -17.79 5.95 5.43
CA ALA A 181 -17.69 7.19 6.18
C ALA A 181 -19.01 7.97 6.05
N ILE A 182 -19.70 8.16 7.17
CA ILE A 182 -20.97 8.87 7.26
C ILE A 182 -20.68 10.31 7.70
N VAL A 183 -20.83 11.25 6.77
CA VAL A 183 -20.48 12.68 6.96
C VAL A 183 -21.70 13.59 7.15
N ALA A 184 -22.91 13.05 7.03
CA ALA A 184 -24.16 13.77 7.27
C ALA A 184 -25.29 12.80 7.68
N ASN A 185 -26.24 13.29 8.46
CA ASN A 185 -27.44 12.54 8.88
C ASN A 185 -28.44 12.37 7.74
N THR A 186 -29.35 11.40 7.86
CA THR A 186 -30.28 10.96 6.80
C THR A 186 -31.23 12.05 6.25
N ASP A 187 -31.42 13.13 7.00
CA ASP A 187 -32.23 14.29 6.63
C ASP A 187 -31.50 15.26 5.68
N TYR A 188 -30.18 15.21 5.60
CA TYR A 188 -29.37 16.09 4.74
C TYR A 188 -29.43 15.74 3.25
N ARG A 189 -30.58 15.97 2.60
CA ARG A 189 -30.88 15.51 1.22
C ARG A 189 -29.98 16.09 0.12
N ARG A 190 -29.19 17.13 0.40
CA ARG A 190 -28.21 17.70 -0.54
C ARG A 190 -27.03 16.75 -0.82
N LEU A 191 -26.74 15.84 0.10
CA LEU A 191 -25.70 14.83 -0.05
C LEU A 191 -26.29 13.46 -0.37
N SER A 192 -25.70 12.78 -1.36
CA SER A 192 -26.03 11.39 -1.67
C SER A 192 -25.60 10.46 -0.54
N ARG A 193 -26.32 9.34 -0.37
CA ARG A 193 -25.88 8.24 0.53
C ARG A 193 -24.55 7.64 0.08
N THR A 194 -24.38 7.54 -1.23
CA THR A 194 -23.14 7.12 -1.90
C THR A 194 -22.66 8.30 -2.73
N GLN A 195 -21.84 9.16 -2.12
CA GLN A 195 -21.37 10.37 -2.76
C GLN A 195 -20.04 10.12 -3.47
N LEU A 196 -19.02 9.69 -2.72
CA LEU A 196 -17.69 9.43 -3.23
C LEU A 196 -17.27 7.99 -2.95
N SER A 197 -16.61 7.34 -3.90
CA SER A 197 -15.79 6.16 -3.67
C SER A 197 -14.33 6.60 -3.53
N VAL A 198 -13.66 6.05 -2.53
CA VAL A 198 -12.23 6.24 -2.29
C VAL A 198 -11.53 4.91 -2.54
N ARG A 199 -10.41 4.95 -3.26
CA ARG A 199 -9.50 3.80 -3.46
C ARG A 199 -8.06 4.27 -3.36
N ARG A 200 -7.22 3.58 -2.59
CA ARG A 200 -5.79 3.85 -2.52
C ARG A 200 -5.10 3.32 -3.78
N VAL A 201 -4.30 4.15 -4.44
CA VAL A 201 -3.63 3.78 -5.71
C VAL A 201 -2.11 3.87 -5.62
N ARG A 202 -1.58 4.66 -4.68
CA ARG A 202 -0.17 4.66 -4.25
C ARG A 202 -0.09 4.89 -2.74
N LEU A 203 1.12 4.81 -2.19
CA LEU A 203 1.33 5.03 -0.76
C LEU A 203 0.77 6.39 -0.29
N GLU A 204 1.01 7.46 -1.05
CA GLU A 204 0.57 8.83 -0.74
C GLU A 204 -0.57 9.34 -1.64
N GLU A 205 -1.21 8.47 -2.41
CA GLU A 205 -2.18 8.87 -3.43
C GLU A 205 -3.45 8.01 -3.37
N ILE A 206 -4.59 8.69 -3.46
CA ILE A 206 -5.91 8.06 -3.57
C ILE A 206 -6.60 8.47 -4.86
N GLU A 207 -7.45 7.60 -5.34
CA GLU A 207 -8.44 7.86 -6.37
C GLU A 207 -9.78 8.16 -5.70
N LEU A 208 -10.36 9.30 -6.04
CA LEU A 208 -11.71 9.71 -5.68
C LEU A 208 -12.61 9.62 -6.90
N LYS A 209 -13.71 8.89 -6.79
CA LYS A 209 -14.74 8.85 -7.83
C LYS A 209 -16.05 9.36 -7.29
N ASN A 210 -16.65 10.35 -7.94
CA ASN A 210 -18.02 10.75 -7.61
C ASN A 210 -18.99 9.73 -8.19
N ILE A 211 -19.59 8.95 -7.29
CA ILE A 211 -20.55 7.89 -7.62
C ILE A 211 -22.00 8.33 -7.37
N SER A 212 -22.21 9.61 -7.03
CA SER A 212 -23.55 10.17 -7.00
C SER A 212 -24.13 10.30 -8.41
N LYS A 213 -25.46 10.34 -8.52
CA LYS A 213 -26.14 10.48 -9.81
C LYS A 213 -26.27 11.93 -10.29
N SER A 214 -26.14 12.90 -9.38
CA SER A 214 -26.61 14.26 -9.67
C SER A 214 -25.83 15.38 -8.96
N ALA A 215 -25.16 15.10 -7.84
CA ALA A 215 -24.57 16.14 -7.02
C ALA A 215 -23.04 16.18 -7.22
N PRO A 216 -22.45 17.31 -7.62
CA PRO A 216 -21.00 17.46 -7.55
C PRO A 216 -20.53 17.41 -6.09
N THR A 217 -19.23 17.19 -5.89
CA THR A 217 -18.61 17.31 -4.56
C THR A 217 -17.48 18.30 -4.63
N GLU A 218 -17.55 19.31 -3.77
CA GLU A 218 -16.53 20.34 -3.66
C GLU A 218 -15.36 19.82 -2.83
N LEU A 219 -14.16 19.89 -3.41
CA LEU A 219 -12.89 19.70 -2.73
C LEU A 219 -12.27 21.09 -2.50
N SER A 220 -11.23 21.17 -1.66
CA SER A 220 -10.59 22.46 -1.36
C SER A 220 -9.94 23.16 -2.57
N PHE A 221 -9.69 22.43 -3.67
CA PHE A 221 -8.99 22.93 -4.85
C PHE A 221 -9.73 22.70 -6.18
N THR A 222 -10.85 21.95 -6.17
CA THR A 222 -11.61 21.64 -7.39
C THR A 222 -12.99 21.07 -7.05
N SER A 223 -13.85 20.87 -8.05
CA SER A 223 -15.12 20.15 -7.92
C SER A 223 -15.08 18.86 -8.73
N ILE A 224 -15.60 17.77 -8.17
CA ILE A 224 -15.73 16.48 -8.86
C ILE A 224 -17.20 16.23 -9.23
N HIS A 225 -17.50 16.18 -10.53
CA HIS A 225 -18.85 15.97 -11.03
C HIS A 225 -19.24 14.47 -11.05
N PRO A 226 -20.56 14.15 -11.06
CA PRO A 226 -21.03 12.77 -11.18
C PRO A 226 -20.31 11.96 -12.28
N GLY A 227 -19.83 10.77 -11.92
CA GLY A 227 -19.11 9.86 -12.82
C GLY A 227 -17.63 10.19 -13.02
N GLN A 228 -17.16 11.37 -12.62
CA GLN A 228 -15.76 11.74 -12.74
C GLN A 228 -14.91 11.04 -11.68
N THR A 229 -13.65 10.79 -12.06
CA THR A 229 -12.61 10.25 -11.20
C THR A 229 -11.46 11.24 -11.16
N LEU A 230 -10.92 11.49 -9.98
CA LEU A 230 -9.79 12.36 -9.73
C LEU A 230 -8.76 11.63 -8.86
N ARG A 231 -7.47 11.80 -9.15
CA ARG A 231 -6.40 11.34 -8.28
C ARG A 231 -5.92 12.50 -7.40
N CYS A 232 -5.76 12.21 -6.11
CA CYS A 232 -5.43 13.19 -5.09
C CYS A 232 -4.27 12.67 -4.25
N ASN A 233 -3.28 13.54 -4.02
CA ASN A 233 -2.25 13.28 -3.02
C ASN A 233 -2.82 13.44 -1.60
N LEU A 234 -2.23 12.73 -0.66
CA LEU A 234 -2.51 12.81 0.78
C LEU A 234 -1.50 13.75 1.47
N PRO A 235 -1.90 14.46 2.54
CA PRO A 235 -3.23 14.47 3.15
C PRO A 235 -4.26 15.22 2.29
N LEU A 236 -5.51 14.75 2.31
CA LEU A 236 -6.62 15.35 1.60
C LEU A 236 -7.71 15.79 2.58
N ARG A 237 -8.19 17.03 2.44
CA ARG A 237 -9.34 17.57 3.18
C ARG A 237 -10.55 17.72 2.25
N ILE A 238 -11.68 17.15 2.66
CA ILE A 238 -12.97 17.23 1.96
C ILE A 238 -13.98 17.90 2.89
N THR A 239 -14.65 18.94 2.41
CA THR A 239 -15.60 19.70 3.22
C THR A 239 -17.04 19.38 2.83
N PHE A 240 -17.87 19.10 3.83
CA PHE A 240 -19.29 18.83 3.72
C PHE A 240 -20.06 19.76 4.67
N ASP A 241 -20.41 20.95 4.20
CA ASP A 241 -21.18 21.97 4.95
C ASP A 241 -20.60 22.27 6.35
N ARG A 242 -21.00 21.50 7.39
CA ARG A 242 -20.52 21.64 8.77
C ARG A 242 -19.30 20.79 9.11
N PHE A 243 -19.06 19.70 8.39
CA PHE A 243 -17.98 18.76 8.69
C PHE A 243 -16.85 18.85 7.67
N ALA A 244 -15.63 18.61 8.12
CA ALA A 244 -14.50 18.32 7.25
C ALA A 244 -13.98 16.92 7.53
N LEU A 245 -13.84 16.12 6.47
CA LEU A 245 -13.20 14.82 6.49
C LEU A 245 -11.76 14.98 6.00
N ASN A 246 -10.79 14.68 6.84
CA ASN A 246 -9.39 14.58 6.44
C ASN A 246 -9.04 13.11 6.24
N ILE A 247 -8.37 12.81 5.13
CA ILE A 247 -7.79 11.50 4.82
C ILE A 247 -6.28 11.70 4.80
N ARG A 248 -5.54 10.87 5.54
CA ARG A 248 -4.08 10.95 5.58
C ARG A 248 -3.46 9.57 5.81
N CYS A 249 -2.17 9.45 5.55
CA CYS A 249 -1.38 8.32 6.02
C CYS A 249 -0.88 8.59 7.44
N ASP A 250 -0.93 7.57 8.29
CA ASP A 250 -0.17 7.52 9.53
C ASP A 250 1.23 6.98 9.23
N TRP A 251 2.23 7.79 9.54
CA TRP A 251 3.64 7.45 9.32
C TRP A 251 4.34 6.95 10.59
N GLY A 252 3.62 6.88 11.73
CA GLY A 252 4.17 6.36 12.98
C GLY A 252 5.41 7.10 13.49
N VAL A 253 5.53 8.41 13.20
CA VAL A 253 6.59 9.27 13.74
C VAL A 253 6.27 9.68 15.16
#